data_AF-A0A3D0PS95-F1
#
_entry.id   AF-A0A3D0PS95-F1
#
_cell.length_a   1.000
_cell.length_b   1.000
_cell.length_c   1.000
_cell.angle_alpha   90.00
_cell.angle_beta   90.00
_cell.angle_gamma   90.00
#
_symmetry.space_group_name_H-M   'P 1'
#
loop_
_entity.id
_entity.type
_entity.pdbx_description
1 polymer ?
#
loop_
_entity_poly.entity_id
_entity_poly.type
_entity_poly.pdbx_seq_one_letter_code
_entity_poly.pdbx_strand_id
1 'polypeptide(L)' 'MKSAEWHIVEGSYSEHPSLGDYMDIRVFMNIDSKNQMERIRKRNGDKAAELFASRWIPLEETYFRACQIQEKAEIFL' A
#
# COMPACT_ATOMS: atom_id res chain seq x y z
N MET A 1 -14.50 -30.15 9.41
CA MET A 1 -13.32 -29.38 8.98
C MET A 1 -13.55 -27.95 9.46
N LYS A 2 -12.80 -27.44 10.45
CA LYS A 2 -12.87 -26.02 10.79
C LYS A 2 -12.44 -25.26 9.53
N SER A 3 -13.22 -24.28 9.08
CA SER A 3 -12.78 -23.37 8.02
C SER A 3 -11.44 -22.77 8.47
N ALA A 4 -10.43 -22.77 7.60
CA ALA A 4 -9.27 -21.94 7.83
C ALA A 4 -9.78 -20.49 7.95
N GLU A 5 -9.55 -19.88 9.10
CA GLU A 5 -9.90 -18.48 9.32
C GLU A 5 -8.82 -17.65 8.64
N TRP A 6 -9.21 -16.86 7.65
CA TRP A 6 -8.31 -15.98 6.92
C TRP A 6 -8.50 -14.55 7.44
N HIS A 7 -7.39 -13.92 7.83
CA HIS A 7 -7.37 -12.50 8.16
C HIS A 7 -6.70 -11.73 7.04
N ILE A 8 -7.37 -10.70 6.54
CA ILE A 8 -6.81 -9.76 5.57
C ILE A 8 -6.47 -8.48 6.33
N VAL A 9 -5.20 -8.09 6.31
CA VAL A 9 -4.72 -6.83 6.86
C VAL A 9 -4.32 -5.93 5.70
N GLU A 10 -5.05 -4.83 5.50
CA GLU A 10 -4.82 -3.90 4.40
C GLU A 10 -4.34 -2.53 4.88
N GLY A 11 -3.72 -1.80 3.95
CA GLY A 11 -3.23 -0.44 4.14
C GLY A 11 -1.78 -0.29 3.67
N SER A 12 -1.36 0.95 3.37
CA SER A 12 -0.02 1.24 2.85
C SER A 12 1.11 0.80 3.78
N TYR A 13 0.84 0.64 5.08
CA TYR A 13 1.81 0.29 6.11
C TYR A 13 1.48 -1.02 6.83
N SER A 14 0.66 -1.90 6.23
CA SER A 14 0.38 -3.22 6.83
C SER A 14 1.66 -4.05 7.00
N GLU A 15 2.65 -3.90 6.12
CA GLU A 15 3.92 -4.60 6.22
C GLU A 15 4.99 -3.89 7.08
N HIS A 16 4.58 -2.96 7.95
CA HIS A 16 5.54 -2.19 8.72
C HIS A 16 6.37 -3.11 9.63
N PRO A 17 7.72 -3.00 9.66
CA PRO A 17 8.58 -3.93 10.40
C PRO A 17 8.25 -4.08 11.90
N SER A 18 7.66 -3.07 12.51
CA SER A 18 7.22 -3.12 13.93
C SER A 18 6.10 -4.14 14.19
N LEU A 19 5.39 -4.59 13.16
CA LEU A 19 4.33 -5.59 13.27
C LEU A 19 4.88 -7.03 13.26
N GLY A 20 6.17 -7.21 12.94
CA GLY A 20 6.81 -8.51 12.90
C GLY A 20 6.40 -9.36 11.69
N ASP A 21 6.73 -10.66 11.75
CA ASP A 21 6.45 -11.60 10.67
C ASP A 21 5.14 -12.35 10.94
N TYR A 22 4.01 -11.67 10.70
CA TYR A 22 2.67 -12.20 10.92
C TYR A 22 1.95 -12.62 9.64
N MET A 23 2.57 -12.39 8.48
CA MET A 23 1.94 -12.55 7.17
C MET A 23 2.33 -13.90 6.58
N ASP A 24 1.34 -14.75 6.33
CA ASP A 24 1.55 -15.98 5.56
C ASP A 24 1.70 -15.69 4.06
N ILE A 25 1.05 -14.63 3.55
CA ILE A 25 1.09 -14.20 2.15
C ILE A 25 1.20 -12.68 2.07
N ARG A 26 2.14 -12.19 1.24
CA ARG A 26 2.34 -10.75 0.99
C ARG A 26 1.81 -10.35 -0.40
N VAL A 27 0.92 -9.36 -0.44
CA VAL A 27 0.32 -8.84 -1.68
C VAL A 27 0.64 -7.36 -1.82
N PHE A 28 1.22 -6.97 -2.95
CA PHE A 28 1.43 -5.57 -3.31
C PHE A 28 0.48 -5.17 -4.44
N MET A 29 -0.33 -4.15 -4.20
CA MET A 29 -1.20 -3.55 -5.21
C MET A 29 -0.55 -2.30 -5.79
N ASN A 30 -0.16 -2.38 -7.06
CA ASN A 30 0.44 -1.28 -7.78
C ASN A 30 -0.57 -0.53 -8.64
N ILE A 31 -0.28 0.74 -8.91
CA ILE A 31 -1.04 1.57 -9.83
C ILE A 31 -0.09 2.60 -10.44
N ASP A 32 -0.23 2.90 -11.73
CA ASP A 32 0.55 3.98 -12.32
C ASP A 32 0.15 5.34 -11.74
N SER A 33 1.11 6.25 -11.69
CA SER A 33 0.95 7.57 -11.06
C SER A 33 -0.19 8.39 -11.65
N LYS A 34 -0.47 8.25 -12.95
CA LYS A 34 -1.57 8.96 -13.61
C LYS A 34 -2.92 8.47 -13.07
N ASN A 35 -3.17 7.17 -13.13
CA ASN A 35 -4.42 6.59 -12.63
C ASN A 35 -4.57 6.77 -11.11
N GLN A 36 -3.48 6.70 -10.35
CA GLN A 36 -3.48 6.98 -8.91
C GLN A 36 -3.98 8.39 -8.62
N MET A 37 -3.41 9.39 -9.30
CA MET A 37 -3.77 10.79 -9.12
C MET A 37 -5.19 11.11 -9.60
N GLU A 38 -5.63 10.52 -10.72
CA GLU A 38 -7.02 10.65 -11.18
C GLU A 38 -8.02 10.11 -10.15
N ARG A 39 -7.74 8.92 -9.58
CA ARG A 39 -8.60 8.31 -8.54
C ARG A 39 -8.60 9.13 -7.25
N ILE A 40 -7.44 9.62 -6.81
CA ILE A 40 -7.35 10.49 -5.62
C ILE A 40 -8.15 11.77 -5.83
N ARG A 41 -8.00 12.46 -6.97
CA ARG A 41 -8.78 13.68 -7.26
C ARG A 41 -10.28 13.39 -7.25
N LYS A 42 -10.72 12.30 -7.89
CA LYS A 42 -12.14 11.91 -7.93
C LYS A 42 -12.72 11.62 -6.55
N ARG A 43 -11.93 11.00 -5.66
CA ARG A 43 -12.37 10.59 -4.32
C ARG A 43 -12.25 11.71 -3.28
N ASN A 44 -11.17 12.48 -3.32
CA ASN A 44 -10.77 13.40 -2.25
C ASN A 44 -10.85 14.88 -2.66
N GLY A 45 -11.06 15.19 -3.93
CA GLY A 45 -11.02 16.55 -4.48
C GLY A 45 -9.61 17.09 -4.68
N ASP A 46 -9.49 18.20 -5.41
CA ASP A 46 -8.20 18.73 -5.87
C ASP A 46 -7.27 19.18 -4.74
N LYS A 47 -7.82 19.88 -3.72
CA LYS A 47 -7.03 20.35 -2.57
C LYS A 47 -6.37 19.19 -1.82
N ALA A 48 -7.09 18.09 -1.63
CA ALA A 48 -6.52 16.92 -0.98
C ALA A 48 -5.52 16.20 -1.89
N ALA A 49 -5.79 16.15 -3.20
CA ALA A 49 -4.88 15.56 -4.17
C ALA A 49 -3.50 16.24 -4.18
N GLU A 50 -3.43 17.57 -4.01
CA GLU A 50 -2.16 18.29 -3.84
C GLU A 50 -1.37 17.81 -2.61
N LEU A 51 -2.06 17.54 -1.49
CA LEU A 51 -1.41 16.99 -0.30
C LEU A 51 -0.93 15.54 -0.53
N PHE A 52 -1.69 14.73 -1.26
CA PHE A 52 -1.25 13.39 -1.65
C PHE A 52 0.01 13.45 -2.50
N ALA A 53 0.03 14.31 -3.53
CA ALA A 53 1.17 14.45 -4.43
C ALA A 53 2.43 15.00 -3.74
N SER A 54 2.27 16.00 -2.87
CA SER A 54 3.39 16.68 -2.22
C SER A 54 3.93 15.97 -0.98
N ARG A 55 3.12 15.12 -0.33
CA ARG A 55 3.47 14.53 0.97
C ARG A 55 3.23 13.03 1.06
N TRP A 56 1.99 12.57 0.86
CA TRP A 56 1.65 11.19 1.18
C TRP A 56 2.29 10.18 0.23
N ILE A 57 2.20 10.40 -1.08
CA ILE A 57 2.79 9.50 -2.08
C ILE A 57 4.33 9.44 -1.92
N PRO A 58 5.06 10.56 -1.79
CA PRO A 58 6.50 10.51 -1.54
C PRO A 58 6.89 9.76 -0.26
N LEU A 59 6.11 9.89 0.82
CA LEU A 59 6.34 9.15 2.07
C LEU A 59 6.12 7.65 1.88
N GLU A 60 5.03 7.26 1.24
CA GLU A 60 4.71 5.86 0.94
C GLU A 60 5.80 5.23 0.06
N GLU A 61 6.21 5.89 -1.03
CA GLU A 61 7.28 5.39 -1.89
C GLU A 61 8.63 5.30 -1.16
N THR A 62 8.93 6.23 -0.27
CA THR A 62 10.14 6.18 0.56
C THR A 62 10.11 4.98 1.49
N TYR A 63 8.97 4.73 2.13
CA TYR A 63 8.75 3.55 2.94
C TYR A 63 8.88 2.26 2.11
N PHE A 64 8.24 2.19 0.93
CA PHE A 64 8.32 1.02 0.06
C PHE A 64 9.75 0.67 -0.33
N ARG A 65 10.55 1.67 -0.70
CA ARG A 65 11.99 1.49 -1.01
C ARG A 65 12.79 1.07 0.21
N ALA A 66 12.59 1.75 1.35
CA ALA A 66 13.38 1.49 2.56
C ALA A 66 13.10 0.11 3.16
N CYS A 67 11.86 -0.37 3.06
CA CYS A 67 11.43 -1.65 3.61
C CYS A 67 11.36 -2.78 2.56
N GLN A 68 11.67 -2.50 1.30
CA GLN A 68 11.66 -3.44 0.17
C GLN A 68 10.30 -4.14 0.02
N ILE A 69 9.22 -3.36 0.13
CA ILE A 69 7.85 -3.88 0.20
C ILE A 69 7.45 -4.59 -1.11
N GLN A 70 7.84 -4.04 -2.25
CA GLN A 70 7.50 -4.63 -3.56
C GLN A 70 8.27 -5.93 -3.79
N GLU A 71 9.54 -5.98 -3.36
CA GLU A 71 10.42 -7.13 -3.54
C GLU A 71 10.05 -8.31 -2.63
N LYS A 72 9.42 -8.03 -1.49
CA LYS A 72 8.91 -9.06 -0.56
C LYS A 72 7.55 -9.61 -0.94
N ALA A 73 6.84 -8.95 -1.84
CA ALA A 73 5.50 -9.37 -2.25
C ALA A 73 5.58 -10.66 -3.08
N GLU A 74 4.74 -11.63 -2.73
CA GLU A 74 4.59 -12.87 -3.49
C GLU A 74 3.62 -12.69 -4.65
N ILE A 75 2.65 -11.79 -4.48
CA ILE A 75 1.66 -11.44 -5.48
C ILE A 75 1.75 -9.93 -5.75
N PHE A 76 1.94 -9.58 -7.02
CA PHE A 76 1.98 -8.20 -7.50
C PHE A 76 0.82 -7.98 -8.48
N LEU A 77 -0.07 -7.03 -8.18
CA LEU A 77 -1.30 -6.76 -8.94
C LEU A 77 -1.35 -5.33 -9.45
#